data_AF-A0A954K5T2-F1
#
_entry.id   AF-A0A954K5T2-F1
#
_cell.length_a   1.000
_cell.length_b   1.000
_cell.length_c   1.000
_cell.angle_alpha   90.00
_cell.angle_beta   90.00
_cell.angle_gamma   90.00
#
_symmetry.space_group_name_H-M   'P 1'
#
loop_
_entity.id
_entity.type
_entity.pdbx_description
1 polymer ?
#
loop_
_entity_poly.entity_id
_entity_poly.type
_entity_poly.pdbx_seq_one_letter_code
_entity_poly.pdbx_strand_id
1 'polypeptide(L)' 'MATIGSTESSLILGTHHLNSRLIVGTGKYATYELMQESLEVSGADVITVAVRRERLIDSDGRNILDFIDLD' A
#
# COMPACT_ATOMS: atom_id res chain seq x y z
N MET A 1 24.56 20.75 16.98
CA MET A 1 23.31 19.99 17.21
C MET A 1 22.38 20.35 16.07
N ALA A 2 22.23 19.47 15.07
CA ALA A 2 21.41 19.75 13.90
C ALA A 2 19.93 19.77 14.31
N THR A 3 19.33 20.95 14.28
CA THR A 3 17.90 21.16 14.37
C THR A 3 17.27 20.57 13.11
N ILE A 4 16.52 19.47 13.24
CA ILE A 4 15.66 18.97 12.16
C ILE A 4 14.52 19.98 11.95
N GLY A 5 14.70 20.87 10.99
CA GLY A 5 13.70 21.87 10.59
C GLY A 5 12.52 21.21 9.86
N SER A 6 11.32 21.53 10.34
CA SER A 6 10.01 21.64 9.66
C SER A 6 9.95 21.35 8.16
N THR A 7 9.05 20.44 7.73
CA THR A 7 8.07 20.63 6.62
C THR A 7 7.03 19.49 6.63
N GLU A 8 5.93 19.63 7.37
CA GLU A 8 4.70 18.82 7.21
C GLU A 8 4.01 19.17 5.88
N SER A 9 4.72 18.98 4.77
CA SER A 9 4.14 19.13 3.43
C SER A 9 3.58 17.78 3.05
N SER A 10 2.28 17.75 2.77
CA SER A 10 1.65 16.60 2.10
C SER A 10 2.39 16.33 0.78
N LEU A 11 2.60 15.05 0.46
CA LEU A 11 3.12 14.64 -0.84
C LEU A 11 1.98 14.74 -1.86
N ILE A 12 2.14 15.61 -2.85
CA ILE A 12 1.14 15.81 -3.90
C ILE A 12 1.53 15.00 -5.14
N LEU A 13 0.67 14.05 -5.53
CA LEU A 13 0.80 13.27 -6.76
C LEU A 13 -0.40 13.58 -7.68
N GLY A 14 -0.18 14.47 -8.65
CA GLY A 14 -1.26 14.96 -9.51
C GLY A 14 -2.31 15.70 -8.69
N THR A 15 -3.53 15.16 -8.64
CA THR A 15 -4.65 15.69 -7.83
C THR A 15 -4.75 15.05 -6.44
N HIS A 16 -3.90 14.08 -6.11
CA HIS A 16 -3.94 13.37 -4.84
C HIS A 16 -2.98 13.99 -3.83
N HIS A 17 -3.47 14.18 -2.61
CA HIS A 17 -2.70 14.65 -1.46
C HIS A 17 -2.47 13.48 -0.52
N LEU A 18 -1.21 13.13 -0.28
CA LEU A 18 -0.81 12.03 0.58
C LEU A 18 -0.21 12.58 1.87
N ASN A 19 -0.65 12.06 3.00
CA ASN A 19 -0.08 12.33 4.31
C ASN A 19 1.16 11.46 4.53
N SER A 20 1.09 10.22 4.09
CA SER A 20 2.18 9.26 4.13
C SER A 20 3.05 9.35 2.88
N ARG A 21 4.37 9.28 3.09
CA ARG A 21 5.36 9.20 2.01
C ARG A 21 5.83 7.76 1.77
N LEU A 22 5.25 6.80 2.48
CA LEU A 22 5.52 5.38 2.34
C LEU A 22 4.58 4.80 1.29
N ILE A 23 5.14 4.27 0.21
CA ILE A 23 4.41 3.53 -0.82
C ILE A 23 4.74 2.05 -0.64
N VAL A 24 3.72 1.20 -0.52
CA VAL A 24 3.89 -0.23 -0.23
C VAL A 24 3.46 -1.07 -1.44
N GLY A 25 4.06 -2.24 -1.61
CA GLY A 25 3.68 -3.20 -2.66
C GLY A 25 3.29 -4.55 -2.08
N THR A 26 2.38 -5.26 -2.74
CA THR A 26 1.72 -6.46 -2.20
C THR A 26 2.35 -7.80 -2.61
N GLY A 27 3.46 -7.79 -3.36
CA GLY A 27 3.93 -8.98 -4.08
C GLY A 27 4.73 -10.03 -3.29
N LYS A 28 5.06 -9.81 -2.01
CA LYS A 28 6.02 -10.67 -1.26
C LYS A 28 5.55 -11.10 0.14
N TYR A 29 4.27 -10.90 0.46
CA TYR A 29 3.72 -11.35 1.74
C TYR A 29 3.50 -12.86 1.74
N ALA A 30 3.71 -13.50 2.89
CA ALA A 30 3.55 -14.93 3.04
C ALA A 30 2.07 -15.36 2.96
N THR A 31 1.16 -14.54 3.50
CA THR A 31 -0.28 -14.74 3.44
C THR A 31 -1.00 -13.40 3.21
N TYR A 32 -2.26 -13.44 2.80
CA TYR A 32 -3.06 -12.23 2.60
C TYR A 32 -3.44 -11.54 3.91
N GLU A 33 -3.61 -12.30 4.98
CA GLU A 33 -3.91 -11.77 6.31
C GLU A 33 -2.70 -10.97 6.85
N LEU A 34 -1.49 -11.50 6.68
CA LEU A 34 -0.26 -10.80 7.06
C LEU A 34 -0.05 -9.55 6.21
N MET A 35 -0.40 -9.60 4.92
CA MET A 35 -0.39 -8.43 4.05
C MET A 35 -1.32 -7.36 4.60
N GLN A 36 -2.59 -7.70 4.86
CA GLN A 36 -3.59 -6.77 5.35
C GLN A 36 -3.16 -6.09 6.67
N GLU A 37 -2.70 -6.88 7.65
CA GLU A 37 -2.19 -6.35 8.93
C GLU A 37 -0.98 -5.43 8.71
N SER A 38 -0.04 -5.83 7.84
CA SER A 38 1.14 -5.01 7.53
C SER A 38 0.76 -3.68 6.87
N LEU A 39 -0.23 -3.69 5.98
CA LEU A 39 -0.73 -2.51 5.30
C LEU A 39 -1.38 -1.55 6.30
N GLU A 40 -2.25 -2.06 7.18
CA GLU A 40 -2.93 -1.27 8.21
C GLU A 40 -1.92 -0.60 9.17
N VAL A 41 -0.97 -1.38 9.69
CA VAL A 41 0.05 -0.87 10.62
C VAL A 41 1.03 0.09 9.92
N SER A 42 1.25 -0.06 8.62
CA SER A 42 2.18 0.81 7.88
C SER A 42 1.69 2.25 7.72
N GLY A 43 0.37 2.49 7.81
CA GLY A 43 -0.22 3.81 7.55
C GLY A 43 0.15 4.35 6.16
N ALA A 44 0.31 3.46 5.18
CA ALA A 44 0.63 3.84 3.82
C ALA A 44 -0.65 4.26 3.08
N ASP A 45 -0.64 5.47 2.52
CA ASP A 45 -1.77 6.00 1.74
C ASP A 45 -1.81 5.42 0.32
N VAL A 46 -0.72 4.78 -0.14
CA VAL A 46 -0.62 4.22 -1.49
C VAL A 46 -0.09 2.80 -1.46
N ILE A 47 -0.86 1.92 -2.07
CA ILE A 47 -0.58 0.49 -2.19
C ILE A 47 -0.49 0.14 -3.69
N THR A 48 0.52 -0.63 -4.06
CA THR A 48 0.76 -1.04 -5.44
C THR A 48 0.46 -2.52 -5.61
N VAL A 49 -0.26 -2.84 -6.70
CA VAL A 49 -0.62 -4.20 -7.09
C VAL A 49 -0.09 -4.51 -8.48
N ALA A 50 0.42 -5.72 -8.67
CA ALA A 50 0.88 -6.19 -9.96
C ALA A 50 -0.30 -6.81 -10.74
N VAL A 51 -0.94 -6.03 -11.61
CA VAL A 51 -2.04 -6.52 -12.45
C VAL A 51 -1.50 -7.43 -13.56
N ARG A 52 -1.87 -8.71 -13.53
CA ARG A 52 -1.64 -9.69 -14.61
C ARG A 52 -2.95 -10.37 -14.96
N ARG A 53 -3.23 -10.55 -16.26
CA ARG A 53 -4.49 -11.13 -16.76
C ARG A 53 -4.76 -12.52 -16.19
N GLU A 54 -3.71 -13.33 -16.00
CA GLU A 54 -3.82 -14.69 -15.47
C GLU A 54 -3.69 -14.83 -13.94
N ARG A 55 -3.48 -13.73 -13.18
CA ARG A 55 -2.97 -13.83 -11.79
C ARG A 55 -3.59 -12.85 -10.79
N LEU A 56 -4.86 -12.52 -10.96
CA LEU A 56 -5.65 -11.84 -9.93
C LEU A 56 -6.19 -12.81 -8.88
N ILE A 57 -6.21 -14.09 -9.21
CA ILE A 57 -6.78 -15.16 -8.41
C ILE A 57 -5.62 -16.08 -8.00
N ASP A 58 -5.47 -16.37 -6.71
CA ASP A 58 -4.48 -17.34 -6.22
C ASP A 58 -4.87 -18.78 -6.62
N SER A 59 -4.02 -19.74 -6.27
CA SER A 59 -4.32 -21.17 -6.46
C SER A 59 -5.58 -21.64 -5.75
N ASP A 60 -6.05 -20.89 -4.75
CA ASP A 60 -7.21 -21.18 -3.92
C ASP A 60 -8.47 -20.39 -4.34
N GLY A 61 -8.41 -19.65 -5.46
CA GLY A 61 -9.57 -18.92 -5.97
C GLY A 61 -9.78 -17.53 -5.36
N ARG A 62 -8.88 -17.04 -4.51
CA ARG A 62 -9.03 -15.77 -3.78
C ARG A 62 -8.47 -14.60 -4.57
N ASN A 63 -9.18 -13.48 -4.56
CA ASN A 63 -8.73 -12.27 -5.22
C ASN A 63 -7.95 -11.37 -4.26
N ILE A 64 -6.76 -10.94 -4.67
CA ILE A 64 -5.94 -10.01 -3.87
C ILE A 64 -6.64 -8.67 -3.59
N LEU A 65 -7.54 -8.26 -4.48
CA LEU A 65 -8.32 -7.03 -4.33
C LEU A 65 -9.30 -7.10 -3.15
N ASP A 66 -9.69 -8.30 -2.71
CA ASP A 66 -10.58 -8.47 -1.55
C ASP A 66 -9.88 -8.14 -0.21
N PHE A 67 -8.54 -8.00 -0.22
CA PHE A 67 -7.71 -7.78 0.96
C PHE A 67 -7.05 -6.40 0.99
N ILE A 68 -7.44 -5.51 0.08
CA ILE A 68 -6.87 -4.15 -0.05
C ILE A 68 -8.02 -3.15 0.01
N ASP A 69 -7.80 -2.04 0.70
CA ASP A 69 -8.73 -0.92 0.68
C ASP A 69 -8.68 -0.22 -0.69
N LEU A 70 -9.84 -0.11 -1.34
CA LEU A 70 -9.99 0.43 -2.69
C LEU A 70 -10.67 1.82 -2.70
N ASP A 71 -11.06 2.33 -1.53
CA ASP A 71 -11.77 3.60 -1.39
C ASP A 71 -10.84 4.82 -1.31
#